data_AF-A0A0G0SCY1-F1
#
_entry.id   AF-A0A0G0SCY1-F1
#
_cell.length_a   1.000
_cell.length_b   1.000
_cell.length_c   1.000
_cell.angle_alpha   90.00
_cell.angle_beta   90.00
_cell.angle_gamma   90.00
#
_symmetry.space_group_name_H-M   'P 1'
#
loop_
_entity.id
_entity.type
_entity.pdbx_description
1 polymer ?
#
loop_
_entity_poly.entity_id
_entity_poly.type
_entity_poly.pdbx_seq_one_letter_code
_entity_poly.pdbx_strand_id
1 'polypeptide(L)'
;MHELLHFNSFQSFQDANKGKKFHLERDEDEDDEKELVILGPRRIGFEIFSEKKNKVFFYNLNEAITEELIKRFDKRYFSRLTLTKREYEIPGKRTEGGDHEIPADDLAVARDFKTKNGPPIKLREGYGYSEEREKLNALIREIYVKNSESFSSEEDVFKIFAEAVMTGRLLKVARIIEKTFGKGNFRQLGINTSADMTE
;
A
#
# COMPACT_ATOMS: atom_id res chain seq x y z
N MET A 1 11.52 1.32 0.87
CA MET A 1 11.02 -0.02 0.50
C MET A 1 9.59 0.02 -0.04
N HIS A 2 8.78 0.98 0.40
CA HIS A 2 7.40 1.18 -0.04
C HIS A 2 7.21 1.15 -1.55
N GLU A 3 7.81 2.08 -2.28
CA GLU A 3 7.75 2.12 -3.75
C GLU A 3 8.25 0.86 -4.44
N LEU A 4 9.24 0.19 -3.83
CA LEU A 4 9.76 -1.06 -4.38
C LEU A 4 8.71 -2.18 -4.30
N LEU A 5 7.87 -2.20 -3.26
CA LEU A 5 6.81 -3.19 -3.15
C LEU A 5 5.70 -2.92 -4.18
N HIS A 6 5.32 -1.65 -4.39
CA HIS A 6 4.41 -1.29 -5.48
C HIS A 6 4.97 -1.71 -6.83
N PHE A 7 6.26 -1.48 -7.08
CA PHE A 7 6.93 -1.91 -8.31
C PHE A 7 6.95 -3.44 -8.48
N ASN A 8 7.09 -4.20 -7.39
CA ASN A 8 7.08 -5.68 -7.45
C ASN A 8 5.68 -6.29 -7.35
N SER A 9 4.64 -5.47 -7.21
CA SER A 9 3.25 -5.91 -7.19
C SER A 9 2.75 -6.23 -8.61
N PHE A 10 1.52 -6.75 -8.72
CA PHE A 10 0.91 -6.95 -10.02
C PHE A 10 0.77 -5.64 -10.79
N GLN A 11 1.25 -5.59 -12.03
CA GLN A 11 1.08 -4.44 -12.91
C GLN A 11 0.34 -4.83 -14.18
N SER A 12 -0.62 -4.01 -14.57
CA SER A 12 -1.25 -4.11 -15.89
C SER A 12 -1.43 -2.72 -16.47
N PHE A 13 -1.16 -2.60 -17.76
CA PHE A 13 -1.22 -1.34 -18.50
C PHE A 13 -2.37 -1.35 -19.50
N GLN A 14 -2.81 -0.17 -19.89
CA GLN A 14 -3.79 0.05 -20.94
C GLN A 14 -3.34 1.19 -21.84
N ASP A 15 -3.88 1.23 -23.05
CA ASP A 15 -3.72 2.40 -23.91
C ASP A 15 -4.40 3.62 -23.27
N ALA A 16 -3.59 4.61 -22.93
CA ALA A 16 -4.02 5.87 -22.32
C ALA A 16 -4.27 6.97 -23.37
N ASN A 17 -4.06 6.69 -24.66
CA ASN A 17 -4.23 7.68 -25.72
C ASN A 17 -5.68 8.14 -25.89
N LYS A 18 -6.69 7.45 -25.34
CA LYS A 18 -8.12 7.73 -25.59
C LYS A 18 -8.45 7.84 -27.09
N GLY A 19 -7.72 7.13 -27.95
CA GLY A 19 -7.85 7.23 -29.41
C GLY A 19 -7.15 8.44 -30.06
N LYS A 20 -6.33 9.20 -29.33
CA LYS A 20 -5.44 10.23 -29.89
C LYS A 20 -4.21 9.57 -30.50
N LYS A 21 -3.97 9.83 -31.78
CA LYS A 21 -2.74 9.41 -32.45
C LYS A 21 -1.66 10.45 -32.20
N PHE A 22 -0.54 10.00 -31.66
CA PHE A 22 0.67 10.80 -31.61
C PHE A 22 1.60 10.30 -32.70
N HIS A 23 2.07 11.21 -33.54
CA HIS A 23 3.05 10.93 -34.56
C HIS A 23 4.38 11.51 -34.09
N LEU A 24 5.45 10.71 -34.16
CA LEU A 24 6.81 11.22 -34.02
C LEU A 24 7.17 11.91 -35.34
N GLU A 25 7.30 13.24 -35.33
CA GLU A 25 8.03 13.91 -36.39
C GLU A 25 9.49 13.43 -36.31
N ARG A 26 9.95 12.75 -37.35
CA ARG A 26 11.36 12.39 -37.54
C ARG A 26 11.83 12.94 -38.86
N ASP A 27 13.11 13.32 -38.88
CA ASP A 27 13.78 13.85 -40.06
C ASP A 27 13.55 12.92 -41.27
N GLU A 28 13.20 13.57 -42.38
CA GLU A 28 12.91 13.05 -43.71
C GLU A 28 13.86 11.89 -44.06
N ASP A 29 13.37 10.64 -44.14
CA ASP A 29 13.93 9.51 -44.93
C ASP A 29 13.37 8.10 -44.55
N GLU A 30 12.49 7.95 -43.55
CA GLU A 30 11.81 6.66 -43.25
C GLU A 30 10.28 6.73 -43.50
N ASP A 31 9.78 6.03 -44.53
CA ASP A 31 8.36 5.89 -44.92
C ASP A 31 7.46 5.13 -43.90
N ASP A 32 7.96 4.86 -42.69
CA ASP A 32 7.21 4.15 -41.64
C ASP A 32 6.67 5.16 -40.61
N GLU A 33 5.45 5.67 -40.83
CA GLU A 33 4.70 6.40 -39.79
C GLU A 33 4.50 5.50 -38.56
N LYS A 34 5.33 5.68 -37.52
CA LYS A 34 5.19 4.97 -36.25
C LYS A 34 4.22 5.70 -35.34
N GLU A 35 3.02 5.13 -35.18
CA GLU A 35 2.02 5.57 -34.20
C GLU A 35 2.56 5.35 -32.77
N LEU A 36 2.65 6.42 -31.99
CA LEU A 36 3.03 6.36 -30.57
C LEU A 36 1.84 5.91 -29.71
N VAL A 37 2.04 4.81 -29.00
CA VAL A 37 1.09 4.34 -27.97
C VAL A 37 1.55 4.82 -26.60
N ILE A 38 0.77 5.67 -25.93
CA ILE A 38 1.01 6.03 -24.54
C ILE A 38 0.35 4.97 -23.66
N LEU A 39 1.17 4.28 -22.87
CA LEU A 39 0.68 3.31 -21.90
C LEU A 39 0.47 3.99 -20.54
N GLY A 40 -0.74 3.83 -20.01
CA GLY A 40 -1.09 4.22 -18.64
C GLY A 40 -1.33 3.00 -17.76
N PRO A 41 -1.20 3.15 -16.43
CA PRO A 41 -1.56 2.08 -15.52
C PRO A 41 -3.07 1.80 -15.64
N ARG A 42 -3.40 0.52 -15.76
CA ARG A 42 -4.77 0.02 -15.60
C ARG A 42 -4.97 -0.48 -14.18
N ARG A 43 -3.98 -1.18 -13.65
CA ARG A 43 -3.94 -1.71 -12.27
C ARG A 43 -2.51 -1.82 -11.78
N ILE A 44 -2.30 -1.46 -10.52
CA ILE A 44 -1.06 -1.67 -9.77
C ILE A 44 -1.46 -2.27 -8.43
N GLY A 45 -0.98 -3.45 -8.11
CA GLY A 45 -1.38 -4.19 -6.92
C GLY A 45 -2.90 -4.38 -6.83
N PHE A 46 -3.48 -3.81 -5.77
CA PHE A 46 -4.93 -3.80 -5.54
C PHE A 46 -5.66 -2.69 -6.31
N GLU A 47 -4.94 -1.68 -6.79
CA GLU A 47 -5.50 -0.47 -7.39
C GLU A 47 -6.12 -0.72 -8.75
N ILE A 48 -7.16 0.05 -9.04
CA ILE A 48 -7.81 0.08 -10.35
C ILE A 48 -7.94 1.53 -10.81
N PHE A 49 -7.23 1.84 -11.88
CA PHE A 49 -7.19 3.18 -12.46
C PHE A 49 -8.38 3.38 -13.40
N SER A 50 -9.13 4.45 -13.19
CA SER A 50 -10.30 4.80 -13.99
C SER A 50 -10.24 6.23 -14.47
N GLU A 51 -9.63 6.45 -15.64
CA GLU A 51 -9.52 7.78 -16.26
C GLU A 51 -10.89 8.44 -16.46
N LYS A 52 -11.90 7.65 -16.87
CA LYS A 52 -13.27 8.14 -17.06
C LYS A 52 -13.85 8.76 -15.78
N LYS A 53 -13.45 8.26 -14.61
CA LYS A 53 -13.96 8.71 -13.32
C LYS A 53 -12.98 9.61 -12.56
N ASN A 54 -11.82 9.89 -13.14
CA ASN A 54 -10.71 10.58 -12.47
C ASN A 54 -10.35 9.99 -11.09
N LYS A 55 -10.41 8.65 -10.94
CA LYS A 55 -10.22 7.96 -9.66
C LYS A 55 -9.31 6.74 -9.75
N VAL A 56 -8.59 6.49 -8.67
CA VAL A 56 -7.91 5.23 -8.36
C VAL A 56 -8.74 4.50 -7.30
N PHE A 57 -9.41 3.42 -7.67
CA PHE A 57 -10.17 2.61 -6.70
C PHE A 57 -9.22 1.73 -5.89
N PHE A 58 -9.57 1.51 -4.62
CA PHE A 58 -8.78 0.73 -3.66
C PHE A 58 -7.37 1.28 -3.34
N TYR A 59 -7.11 2.56 -3.63
CA TYR A 59 -5.83 3.22 -3.31
C TYR A 59 -5.47 3.08 -1.81
N ASN A 60 -6.29 3.62 -0.91
CA ASN A 60 -6.01 3.55 0.53
C ASN A 60 -5.90 2.11 1.06
N LEU A 61 -6.63 1.17 0.46
CA LEU A 61 -6.53 -0.24 0.82
C LEU A 61 -5.21 -0.85 0.34
N ASN A 62 -4.78 -0.53 -0.88
CA ASN A 62 -3.49 -0.96 -1.43
C ASN A 62 -2.34 -0.45 -0.56
N GLU A 63 -2.37 0.83 -0.20
CA GLU A 63 -1.37 1.45 0.67
C GLU A 63 -1.29 0.80 2.06
N ALA A 64 -2.45 0.55 2.68
CA ALA A 64 -2.50 -0.16 3.95
C ALA A 64 -1.88 -1.56 3.88
N ILE A 65 -2.17 -2.32 2.82
CA ILE A 65 -1.63 -3.68 2.65
C ILE A 65 -0.12 -3.61 2.40
N THR A 66 0.33 -2.70 1.55
CA THR A 66 1.75 -2.51 1.23
C THR A 66 2.55 -2.13 2.46
N GLU A 67 2.06 -1.17 3.24
CA GLU A 67 2.75 -0.71 4.44
C GLU A 67 2.73 -1.76 5.56
N GLU A 68 1.66 -2.52 5.70
CA GLU A 68 1.61 -3.64 6.64
C GLU A 68 2.60 -4.76 6.27
N LEU A 69 2.78 -5.04 4.97
CA LEU A 69 3.82 -5.96 4.49
C LEU A 69 5.23 -5.47 4.83
N ILE A 70 5.50 -4.17 4.71
CA ILE A 70 6.78 -3.55 5.09
C ILE A 70 7.01 -3.68 6.58
N LYS A 71 6.05 -3.28 7.42
CA LYS A 71 6.10 -3.42 8.88
C LYS A 71 6.44 -4.85 9.30
N ARG A 72 5.83 -5.84 8.65
CA ARG A 72 6.10 -7.26 8.91
C ARG A 72 7.48 -7.70 8.44
N PHE A 73 7.92 -7.25 7.27
CA PHE A 73 9.26 -7.52 6.76
C PHE A 73 10.33 -6.97 7.72
N ASP A 74 10.20 -5.71 8.11
CA ASP A 74 11.14 -5.02 9.00
C ASP A 74 11.22 -5.73 10.35
N LYS A 75 10.06 -6.00 10.96
CA LYS A 75 9.98 -6.76 12.22
C LYS A 75 10.59 -8.15 12.12
N ARG A 76 10.50 -8.81 10.97
CA ARG A 76 11.03 -10.18 10.79
C ARG A 76 12.53 -10.22 10.52
N TYR A 77 13.03 -9.32 9.68
CA TYR A 77 14.39 -9.40 9.13
C TYR A 77 15.33 -8.35 9.72
N PHE A 78 14.88 -7.10 9.89
CA PHE A 78 15.74 -6.04 10.41
C PHE A 78 15.87 -6.05 11.93
N SER A 79 14.90 -6.59 12.67
CA SER A 79 15.08 -6.87 14.11
C SER A 79 16.23 -7.85 14.39
N ARG A 80 16.64 -8.64 13.39
CA ARG A 80 17.70 -9.66 13.49
C ARG A 80 19.08 -9.15 13.07
N LEU A 81 19.16 -8.02 12.37
CA LEU A 81 20.46 -7.46 11.97
C LEU A 81 21.15 -6.81 13.19
N THR A 82 22.45 -7.04 13.32
CA THR A 82 23.23 -6.54 14.48
C THR A 82 23.48 -5.03 14.36
N LEU A 83 23.49 -4.49 13.15
CA LEU A 83 23.65 -3.06 12.85
C LEU A 83 22.45 -2.23 13.33
N THR A 84 21.27 -2.82 13.36
CA THR A 84 20.02 -2.17 13.81
C THR A 84 19.81 -2.27 15.31
N LYS A 85 20.41 -3.22 16.04
CA LYS A 85 20.20 -3.33 17.51
C LYS A 85 20.55 -2.06 18.28
N ARG A 86 21.64 -1.35 17.93
CA ARG A 86 21.99 -0.07 18.59
C ARG A 86 21.05 1.09 18.23
N GLU A 87 20.33 1.00 17.12
CA GLU A 87 19.36 2.02 16.68
C GLU A 87 17.93 1.70 17.13
N TYR A 88 17.61 0.41 17.33
CA TYR A 88 16.31 -0.08 17.79
C TYR A 88 16.23 -0.35 19.30
N GLU A 89 17.35 -0.30 20.05
CA GLU A 89 17.38 -0.37 21.52
C GLU A 89 16.87 0.92 22.18
N ILE A 90 15.68 1.40 21.81
CA ILE A 90 14.80 2.11 22.75
C ILE A 90 13.32 1.72 22.53
N PRO A 91 12.89 0.46 22.77
CA PRO A 91 11.49 0.19 23.00
C PRO A 91 11.26 0.24 24.52
N GLY A 92 10.82 1.39 25.04
CA GLY A 92 10.40 1.46 26.44
C GLY A 92 10.31 2.84 27.08
N LYS A 93 10.80 3.91 26.45
CA LYS A 93 10.59 5.26 26.98
C LYS A 93 9.60 6.03 26.12
N ARG A 94 8.38 6.11 26.64
CA ARG A 94 7.43 7.21 26.41
C ARG A 94 8.21 8.50 26.23
N THR A 95 8.04 9.17 25.10
CA THR A 95 8.63 10.50 24.89
C THR A 95 7.55 11.54 25.06
N GLU A 96 7.62 12.25 26.18
CA GLU A 96 7.12 13.62 26.30
C GLU A 96 7.79 14.47 25.20
N GLY A 97 6.99 15.17 24.38
CA GLY A 97 7.49 16.23 23.49
C GLY A 97 7.05 16.21 22.03
N GLY A 98 6.15 15.32 21.61
CA GLY A 98 5.43 15.43 20.34
C GLY A 98 3.93 15.29 20.59
N ASP A 99 3.10 16.06 19.90
CA ASP A 99 1.64 16.11 20.13
C ASP A 99 0.91 14.77 19.89
N HIS A 100 1.60 13.74 19.38
CA HIS A 100 1.05 12.39 19.17
C HIS A 100 2.01 11.28 19.64
N GLU A 101 1.53 10.42 20.53
CA GLU A 101 2.23 9.22 20.99
C GLU A 101 2.17 8.14 19.89
N ILE A 102 3.32 7.73 19.35
CA ILE A 102 3.41 6.61 18.39
C ILE A 102 3.52 5.30 19.18
N PRO A 103 2.60 4.34 18.98
CA PRO A 103 2.69 3.03 19.61
C PRO A 103 4.04 2.35 19.33
N ALA A 104 4.62 1.69 20.34
CA ALA A 104 5.93 1.06 20.21
C ALA A 104 6.00 0.01 19.09
N ASP A 105 4.88 -0.66 18.81
CA ASP A 105 4.79 -1.63 17.74
C ASP A 105 4.67 -1.00 16.35
N ASP A 106 4.43 0.31 16.27
CA ASP A 106 4.22 1.08 15.04
C ASP A 106 5.35 2.08 14.73
N LEU A 107 6.36 2.14 15.60
CA LEU A 107 7.57 2.92 15.40
C LEU A 107 8.46 2.27 14.32
N ALA A 108 8.63 2.96 13.18
CA ALA A 108 9.49 2.52 12.08
C ALA A 108 10.94 2.96 12.30
N VAL A 109 11.13 4.22 12.74
CA VAL A 109 12.44 4.84 12.94
C VAL A 109 12.51 5.50 14.31
N ALA A 110 13.60 5.24 15.03
CA ALA A 110 13.99 5.99 16.21
C ALA A 110 15.49 6.32 16.14
N ARG A 111 15.82 7.60 16.02
CA ARG A 111 17.21 8.06 16.02
C ARG A 111 17.40 9.32 16.82
N ASP A 112 18.49 9.38 17.57
CA ASP A 112 18.88 10.56 18.34
C ASP A 112 20.12 11.18 17.69
N PHE A 113 20.02 12.44 17.29
CA PHE A 113 21.10 13.20 16.70
C PHE A 113 21.71 14.13 17.74
N LYS A 114 23.03 14.02 17.95
CA LYS A 114 23.78 14.99 18.75
C LYS A 114 23.96 16.27 17.94
N THR A 115 23.60 17.41 18.52
CA THR A 115 23.90 18.72 17.95
C THR A 115 25.16 19.28 18.63
N LYS A 116 25.97 20.05 17.90
CA LYS A 116 27.25 20.55 18.44
C LYS A 116 27.06 21.51 19.62
N ASN A 117 26.02 22.35 19.57
CA ASN A 117 25.79 23.45 20.52
C ASN A 117 24.31 23.58 20.93
N GLY A 118 23.53 22.49 20.89
CA GLY A 118 22.09 22.54 21.14
C GLY A 118 21.54 21.30 21.85
N PRO A 119 20.23 21.24 22.07
CA PRO A 119 19.60 20.01 22.53
C PRO A 119 19.71 18.91 21.45
N PRO A 120 19.75 17.64 21.86
CA PRO A 120 19.69 16.52 20.92
C PRO A 120 18.36 16.53 20.15
N ILE A 121 18.42 16.25 18.85
CA ILE A 121 17.22 16.11 18.01
C ILE A 121 16.79 14.64 18.06
N LYS A 122 15.54 14.37 18.40
CA LYS A 122 14.96 13.03 18.40
C LYS A 122 14.07 12.89 17.17
N LEU A 123 14.46 12.03 16.24
CA LEU A 123 13.61 11.61 15.13
C LEU A 123 12.84 10.37 15.56
N ARG A 124 11.51 10.45 15.50
CA ARG A 124 10.58 9.35 15.77
C ARG A 124 9.57 9.36 14.63
N GLU A 125 9.55 8.31 13.83
CA GLU A 125 8.62 8.18 12.71
C GLU A 125 7.94 6.82 12.80
N GLY A 126 6.61 6.83 12.64
CA GLY A 126 5.82 5.61 12.53
C GLY A 126 5.81 5.09 11.10
N TYR A 127 5.32 3.87 10.90
CA TYR A 127 4.96 3.41 9.56
C TYR A 127 3.84 4.29 8.99
N GLY A 128 3.84 4.46 7.66
CA GLY A 128 2.86 5.28 6.96
C GLY A 128 1.43 4.76 7.12
N TYR A 129 0.46 5.53 6.60
CA TYR A 129 -0.93 5.06 6.44
C TYR A 129 -1.52 4.40 7.70
N SER A 130 -1.24 4.97 8.88
CA SER A 130 -1.62 4.35 10.16
C SER A 130 -3.14 4.18 10.27
N GLU A 131 -3.92 5.18 9.88
CA GLU A 131 -5.38 5.10 9.87
C GLU A 131 -5.90 4.05 8.88
N GLU A 132 -5.32 3.97 7.69
CA GLU A 132 -5.71 2.99 6.67
C GLU A 132 -5.35 1.57 7.12
N ARG A 133 -4.19 1.39 7.77
CA ARG A 133 -3.78 0.11 8.36
C ARG A 133 -4.70 -0.32 9.50
N GLU A 134 -5.16 0.61 10.35
CA GLU A 134 -6.17 0.32 11.36
C GLU A 134 -7.50 -0.13 10.74
N LYS A 135 -7.98 0.58 9.70
CA LYS A 135 -9.18 0.20 8.95
C LYS A 135 -9.04 -1.18 8.29
N LEU A 136 -7.88 -1.49 7.72
CA LEU A 136 -7.55 -2.80 7.17
C LEU A 136 -7.60 -3.89 8.25
N ASN A 137 -6.96 -3.67 9.40
CA ASN A 137 -6.94 -4.63 10.50
C ASN A 137 -8.34 -4.88 11.06
N ALA A 138 -9.17 -3.83 11.19
CA ALA A 138 -10.57 -3.98 11.58
C ALA A 138 -11.37 -4.81 10.57
N LEU A 139 -11.19 -4.55 9.27
CA LEU A 139 -11.82 -5.32 8.19
C LEU A 139 -11.41 -6.80 8.23
N ILE A 140 -10.12 -7.09 8.39
CA ILE A 140 -9.56 -8.44 8.50
C ILE A 140 -10.18 -9.18 9.68
N ARG A 141 -10.20 -8.54 10.85
CA ARG A 141 -10.78 -9.10 12.07
C ARG A 141 -12.26 -9.41 11.90
N GLU A 142 -13.02 -8.50 11.28
CA GLU A 142 -14.45 -8.72 11.07
C GLU A 142 -14.72 -9.88 10.10
N ILE A 143 -13.95 -9.98 9.01
CA ILE A 143 -14.00 -11.12 8.09
C ILE A 143 -13.67 -12.42 8.83
N TYR A 144 -12.62 -12.43 9.64
CA TYR A 144 -12.22 -13.60 10.42
C TYR A 144 -13.34 -14.04 11.38
N VAL A 145 -13.88 -13.13 12.19
CA VAL A 145 -14.94 -13.43 13.16
C VAL A 145 -16.18 -14.01 12.48
N LYS A 146 -16.61 -13.42 11.36
CA LYS A 146 -17.79 -13.85 10.60
C LYS A 146 -17.58 -15.12 9.75
N ASN A 147 -16.34 -15.58 9.61
CA ASN A 147 -15.98 -16.76 8.82
C ASN A 147 -14.97 -17.65 9.58
N SER A 148 -15.09 -17.73 10.90
CA SER A 148 -14.12 -18.43 11.77
C SER A 148 -14.07 -19.93 11.51
N GLU A 149 -15.09 -20.49 10.87
CA GLU A 149 -15.10 -21.87 10.37
C GLU A 149 -14.22 -22.07 9.11
N SER A 150 -13.96 -20.99 8.38
CA SER A 150 -13.21 -20.99 7.11
C SER A 150 -11.74 -20.57 7.28
N PHE A 151 -11.37 -19.99 8.42
CA PHE A 151 -10.04 -19.43 8.67
C PHE A 151 -9.52 -19.84 10.05
N SER A 152 -8.24 -20.20 10.14
CA SER A 152 -7.61 -20.53 11.42
C SER A 152 -7.13 -19.29 12.18
N SER A 153 -6.98 -18.15 11.49
CA SER A 153 -6.49 -16.91 12.08
C SER A 153 -6.81 -15.69 11.21
N GLU A 154 -6.73 -14.48 11.80
CA GLU A 154 -6.72 -13.20 11.06
C GLU A 154 -5.59 -13.14 10.02
N GLU A 155 -4.48 -13.84 10.28
CA GLU A 155 -3.35 -13.94 9.35
C GLU A 155 -3.75 -14.63 8.04
N ASP A 156 -4.61 -15.66 8.09
CA ASP A 156 -5.05 -16.34 6.89
C ASP A 156 -5.94 -15.46 6.02
N VAL A 157 -6.69 -14.54 6.64
CA VAL A 157 -7.46 -13.52 5.94
C VAL A 157 -6.50 -12.49 5.33
N PHE A 158 -5.55 -11.95 6.10
CA PHE A 158 -4.56 -10.99 5.60
C PHE A 158 -3.81 -11.52 4.37
N LYS A 159 -3.36 -12.79 4.39
CA LYS A 159 -2.68 -13.42 3.25
C LYS A 159 -3.47 -13.33 1.96
N ILE A 160 -4.80 -13.36 2.01
CA ILE A 160 -5.64 -13.26 0.82
C ILE A 160 -5.56 -11.87 0.20
N PHE A 161 -5.50 -10.82 1.02
CA PHE A 161 -5.29 -9.45 0.57
C PHE A 161 -3.87 -9.25 0.03
N ALA A 162 -2.86 -9.74 0.74
CA ALA A 162 -1.47 -9.69 0.29
C ALA A 162 -1.26 -10.45 -1.04
N GLU A 163 -1.82 -11.65 -1.18
CA GLU A 163 -1.83 -12.41 -2.44
C GLU A 163 -2.47 -11.62 -3.58
N ALA A 164 -3.55 -10.89 -3.29
CA ALA A 164 -4.26 -10.10 -4.28
C ALA A 164 -3.45 -8.89 -4.76
N VAL A 165 -2.69 -8.22 -3.89
CA VAL A 165 -1.71 -7.18 -4.28
C VAL A 165 -0.64 -7.78 -5.20
N MET A 166 -0.03 -8.90 -4.81
CA MET A 166 1.08 -9.47 -5.57
C MET A 166 0.65 -10.08 -6.91
N THR A 167 -0.56 -10.65 -6.99
CA THR A 167 -1.00 -11.42 -8.17
C THR A 167 -2.08 -10.74 -9.00
N GLY A 168 -2.66 -9.64 -8.50
CA GLY A 168 -3.79 -8.96 -9.12
C GLY A 168 -5.11 -9.76 -9.06
N ARG A 169 -5.17 -10.90 -8.37
CA ARG A 169 -6.34 -11.79 -8.33
C ARG A 169 -7.38 -11.35 -7.28
N LEU A 170 -8.17 -10.33 -7.60
CA LEU A 170 -9.16 -9.75 -6.69
C LEU A 170 -10.38 -10.64 -6.44
N LEU A 171 -10.65 -11.65 -7.28
CA LEU A 171 -11.88 -12.45 -7.20
C LEU A 171 -12.03 -13.18 -5.85
N LYS A 172 -10.92 -13.64 -5.27
CA LYS A 172 -10.92 -14.31 -3.95
C LYS A 172 -11.33 -13.33 -2.84
N VAL A 173 -10.78 -12.12 -2.87
CA VAL A 173 -11.15 -11.05 -1.93
C VAL A 173 -12.59 -10.64 -2.13
N ALA A 174 -13.01 -10.40 -3.37
CA ALA A 174 -14.38 -10.04 -3.70
C ALA A 174 -15.38 -11.06 -3.15
N ARG A 175 -15.16 -12.36 -3.39
CA ARG A 175 -16.04 -13.42 -2.87
C ARG A 175 -16.14 -13.41 -1.35
N ILE A 176 -15.04 -13.19 -0.64
CA ILE A 176 -15.04 -13.16 0.83
C ILE A 176 -15.77 -11.93 1.36
N ILE A 177 -15.53 -10.75 0.77
CA ILE A 177 -16.26 -9.52 1.12
C ILE A 177 -17.75 -9.69 0.88
N GLU A 178 -18.13 -10.20 -0.29
CA GLU A 178 -19.52 -10.39 -0.69
C GLU A 178 -20.22 -11.45 0.19
N LYS A 179 -19.52 -12.53 0.58
CA LYS A 179 -20.01 -13.53 1.54
C LYS A 179 -20.22 -12.91 2.93
N THR A 180 -19.31 -12.05 3.37
CA THR A 180 -19.27 -11.51 4.74
C THR A 180 -20.24 -10.35 4.96
N PHE A 181 -20.38 -9.47 3.96
CA PHE A 181 -21.09 -8.20 4.08
C PHE A 181 -22.32 -8.12 3.18
N GLY A 182 -22.47 -9.05 2.22
CA GLY A 182 -23.58 -9.09 1.28
C GLY A 182 -23.25 -8.45 -0.07
N LYS A 183 -24.21 -8.57 -0.99
CA LYS A 183 -24.02 -8.23 -2.41
C LYS A 183 -23.67 -6.75 -2.62
N GLY A 184 -22.59 -6.47 -3.36
CA GLY A 184 -22.16 -5.13 -3.75
C GLY A 184 -21.15 -4.47 -2.80
N ASN A 185 -20.85 -5.08 -1.65
CA ASN A 185 -19.94 -4.51 -0.68
C ASN A 185 -18.49 -4.45 -1.18
N PHE A 186 -18.05 -5.35 -2.07
CA PHE A 186 -16.72 -5.24 -2.65
C PHE A 186 -16.57 -3.98 -3.50
N ARG A 187 -17.62 -3.64 -4.26
CA ARG A 187 -17.66 -2.39 -5.01
C ARG A 187 -17.66 -1.16 -4.09
N GLN A 188 -18.44 -1.21 -3.01
CA GLN A 188 -18.49 -0.12 -2.04
C GLN A 188 -17.15 0.07 -1.33
N LEU A 189 -16.47 -1.01 -0.96
CA LEU A 189 -15.12 -0.97 -0.40
C LEU A 189 -14.17 -0.23 -1.34
N GLY A 190 -14.18 -0.56 -2.63
CA GLY A 190 -13.32 0.13 -3.61
C GLY A 190 -13.60 1.62 -3.77
N ILE A 191 -14.87 2.02 -3.65
CA ILE A 191 -15.27 3.44 -3.67
C ILE A 191 -14.80 4.14 -2.39
N ASN A 192 -15.04 3.55 -1.22
CA ASN A 192 -14.70 4.12 0.08
C ASN A 192 -13.19 4.25 0.31
N THR A 193 -12.40 3.46 -0.42
CA THR A 193 -10.94 3.46 -0.35
C THR A 193 -10.31 4.04 -1.62
N SER A 194 -11.06 4.81 -2.40
CA SER A 194 -10.56 5.47 -3.61
C SER A 194 -9.87 6.80 -3.31
N ALA A 195 -8.93 7.18 -4.18
CA ALA A 195 -8.35 8.52 -4.26
C ALA A 195 -8.63 9.14 -5.64
N ASP A 196 -8.58 10.46 -5.73
CA ASP A 196 -8.68 11.17 -7.01
C ASP A 196 -7.29 11.19 -7.69
N MET A 197 -7.24 11.14 -9.01
CA MET A 197 -5.97 11.12 -9.77
C MET A 197 -5.28 12.50 -9.87
N THR A 198 -5.78 13.51 -9.15
CA THR A 198 -5.37 14.91 -9.28
C THR A 198 -4.70 15.49 -8.04
N GLU A 199 -4.22 14.63 -7.13
CA GLU A 199 -3.30 15.05 -6.05
C GLU A 199 -1.83 14.82 -6.45
#